data_AF-A0A0F2PTK1-F1
#
_entry.id   AF-A0A0F2PTK1-F1
#
_cell.length_a   1.000
_cell.length_b   1.000
_cell.length_c   1.000
_cell.angle_alpha   90.00
_cell.angle_beta   90.00
_cell.angle_gamma   90.00
#
_symmetry.space_group_name_H-M   'P 1'
#
loop_
_entity.id
_entity.type
_entity.pdbx_description
1 polymer ?
#
loop_
_entity_poly.entity_id
_entity_poly.type
_entity_poly.pdbx_seq_one_letter_code
_entity_poly.pdbx_strand_id
1 'polypeptide(L)'
;MSELVRKQFYISKSHDALLKERAKELGTTEAELVRKAIENQMGKIRFSRKHLNQWQEERKFIRELIENGPIKGGRVWKRDDIYDT
;
A
#
# COMPACT_ATOMS: atom_id res chain seq x y z
N MET A 1 -15.23 -18.77 -15.57
CA MET A 1 -16.17 -18.29 -14.54
C MET A 1 -15.38 -18.03 -13.28
N SER A 2 -15.02 -16.77 -13.04
CA SER A 2 -14.18 -16.34 -11.92
C SER A 2 -14.97 -16.40 -10.60
N GLU A 3 -14.37 -16.93 -9.54
CA GLU A 3 -14.95 -16.95 -8.20
C GLU A 3 -15.18 -15.50 -7.70
N LEU A 4 -16.44 -15.06 -7.67
CA LEU A 4 -16.81 -13.76 -7.14
C LEU A 4 -17.31 -13.92 -5.70
N VAL A 5 -16.70 -13.20 -4.76
CA VAL A 5 -17.13 -13.17 -3.35
C VAL A 5 -18.12 -12.01 -3.14
N ARG A 6 -19.32 -12.31 -2.63
CA ARG A 6 -20.30 -11.28 -2.26
C ARG A 6 -19.81 -10.50 -1.04
N LYS A 7 -19.66 -9.17 -1.18
CA LYS A 7 -19.38 -8.24 -0.08
C LYS A 7 -20.53 -7.23 0.01
N GLN A 8 -20.95 -6.90 1.23
CA GLN A 8 -21.99 -5.91 1.50
C GLN A 8 -21.43 -4.86 2.46
N PHE A 9 -21.58 -3.59 2.11
CA PHE A 9 -21.18 -2.45 2.93
C PHE A 9 -22.17 -1.31 2.70
N TYR A 10 -22.37 -0.49 3.72
CA TYR A 10 -23.22 0.69 3.61
C TYR A 10 -22.47 1.82 2.91
N ILE A 11 -23.18 2.55 2.07
CA ILE A 11 -22.70 3.77 1.40
C ILE A 11 -23.68 4.91 1.67
N SER A 12 -23.22 6.16 1.51
CA SER A 12 -24.10 7.32 1.59
C SER A 12 -25.06 7.36 0.39
N LYS A 13 -26.17 8.09 0.54
CA LYS A 13 -27.10 8.35 -0.58
C LYS A 13 -26.43 9.05 -1.76
N SER A 14 -25.45 9.93 -1.49
CA SER A 14 -24.68 10.60 -2.54
C SER A 14 -23.80 9.63 -3.35
N HIS A 15 -23.21 8.62 -2.69
CA HIS A 15 -22.42 7.59 -3.39
C HIS A 15 -23.29 6.68 -4.25
N ASP A 16 -24.50 6.32 -3.79
CA ASP A 16 -25.46 5.54 -4.58
C ASP A 16 -25.88 6.28 -5.85
N ALA A 17 -26.24 7.57 -5.72
CA ALA A 17 -26.61 8.40 -6.86
C ALA A 17 -25.47 8.50 -7.88
N LEU A 18 -24.24 8.73 -7.41
CA LEU A 18 -23.05 8.80 -8.26
C LEU A 18 -22.77 7.46 -8.96
N LEU A 19 -22.87 6.33 -8.24
CA LEU A 19 -22.65 5.01 -8.83
C LEU A 19 -23.62 4.74 -9.98
N LYS A 20 -24.90 5.07 -9.79
CA LYS A 20 -25.95 4.91 -10.80
C LYS A 20 -25.70 5.77 -12.03
N GLU A 21 -25.40 7.04 -11.83
CA GLU A 21 -25.10 7.99 -12.89
C GLU A 21 -23.90 7.49 -13.73
N ARG A 22 -22.79 7.17 -13.06
CA ARG A 22 -21.56 6.71 -13.73
C ARG A 22 -21.70 5.36 -14.41
N ALA A 23 -22.43 4.43 -13.81
CA ALA A 23 -22.74 3.14 -14.43
C ALA A 23 -23.51 3.34 -15.74
N LYS A 24 -24.50 4.25 -15.74
CA LYS A 24 -25.28 4.60 -16.93
C LYS A 24 -24.44 5.31 -17.99
N GLU A 25 -23.64 6.29 -17.61
CA GLU A 25 -22.73 7.01 -18.53
C GLU A 25 -21.76 6.06 -19.25
N LEU A 26 -21.23 5.07 -18.53
CA LEU A 26 -20.22 4.14 -19.03
C LEU A 26 -20.83 2.88 -19.66
N GLY A 27 -22.15 2.72 -19.66
CA GLY A 27 -22.84 1.53 -20.17
C GLY A 27 -22.44 0.23 -19.47
N THR A 28 -22.11 0.30 -18.18
CA THR A 28 -21.61 -0.82 -17.37
C THR A 28 -22.51 -1.01 -16.14
N THR A 29 -22.35 -2.11 -15.41
CA THR A 29 -23.09 -2.30 -14.14
C THR A 29 -22.41 -1.57 -12.99
N GLU A 30 -23.17 -1.19 -11.95
CA GLU A 30 -22.61 -0.64 -10.70
C GLU A 30 -21.55 -1.57 -10.10
N ALA A 31 -21.78 -2.88 -10.16
CA ALA A 31 -20.84 -3.88 -9.64
C ALA A 31 -19.52 -3.91 -10.43
N GLU A 32 -19.56 -3.77 -11.76
CA GLU A 32 -18.36 -3.65 -12.60
C GLU A 32 -17.61 -2.36 -12.33
N LEU A 33 -18.34 -1.25 -12.13
CA LEU A 33 -17.75 0.03 -11.77
C LEU A 33 -17.02 -0.04 -10.43
N VAL A 34 -17.64 -0.65 -9.42
CA VAL A 34 -17.03 -0.89 -8.11
C VAL A 34 -15.79 -1.79 -8.23
N ARG A 35 -15.86 -2.88 -9.02
CA ARG A 35 -14.69 -3.75 -9.27
C ARG A 35 -13.54 -2.97 -9.90
N LYS A 36 -13.80 -2.23 -10.99
CA LYS A 36 -12.78 -1.39 -11.66
C LYS A 36 -12.22 -0.32 -10.73
N ALA A 37 -13.04 0.29 -9.89
CA ALA A 37 -12.59 1.26 -8.89
C ALA A 37 -11.67 0.61 -7.85
N ILE A 38 -12.01 -0.57 -7.34
CA ILE A 38 -11.17 -1.35 -6.42
C ILE A 38 -9.86 -1.73 -7.10
N GLU A 39 -9.90 -2.26 -8.32
CA GLU A 39 -8.69 -2.61 -9.09
C GLU A 39 -7.81 -1.39 -9.37
N ASN A 40 -8.39 -0.25 -9.73
CA ASN A 40 -7.66 1.00 -9.95
C ASN A 40 -7.05 1.53 -8.65
N GLN A 41 -7.76 1.47 -7.52
CA GLN A 41 -7.21 1.91 -6.22
C GLN A 41 -6.14 0.93 -5.72
N MET A 42 -6.35 -0.37 -5.81
CA MET A 42 -5.37 -1.39 -5.41
C MET A 42 -4.17 -1.43 -6.36
N GLY A 43 -4.38 -1.15 -7.65
CA GLY A 43 -3.34 -0.96 -8.66
C GLY A 43 -2.55 0.34 -8.43
N LYS A 44 -3.21 1.40 -7.95
CA LYS A 44 -2.54 2.62 -7.47
C LYS A 44 -1.77 2.36 -6.17
N ILE A 45 -2.30 1.54 -5.25
CA ILE A 45 -1.57 1.08 -4.05
C ILE A 45 -0.38 0.18 -4.41
N ARG A 46 -0.42 -0.52 -5.56
CA ARG A 46 0.75 -1.21 -6.12
C ARG A 46 1.89 -0.26 -6.52
N PHE A 47 1.73 1.07 -6.54
CA PHE A 47 2.87 1.98 -6.64
C PHE A 47 3.78 1.97 -5.39
N SER A 48 3.40 1.27 -4.32
CA SER A 48 4.35 0.88 -3.25
C SER A 48 5.18 -0.37 -3.58
N ARG A 49 5.02 -1.03 -4.75
CA ARG A 49 5.97 -2.08 -5.18
C ARG A 49 7.39 -1.55 -5.42
N LYS A 50 7.56 -0.25 -5.66
CA LYS A 50 8.89 0.40 -5.70
C LYS A 50 9.65 0.20 -4.37
N HIS A 51 8.94 0.10 -3.25
CA HIS A 51 9.54 -0.16 -1.94
C HIS A 51 9.86 -1.63 -1.69
N LEU A 52 9.28 -2.58 -2.44
CA LEU A 52 9.55 -3.99 -2.22
C LEU A 52 10.96 -4.37 -2.69
N ASN A 53 11.40 -3.84 -3.84
CA ASN A 53 12.76 -4.06 -4.33
C ASN A 53 13.78 -3.31 -3.46
N GLN A 54 13.50 -2.07 -3.05
CA GLN A 54 14.34 -1.32 -2.11
C GLN A 54 14.45 -2.03 -0.76
N TRP A 55 13.37 -2.64 -0.27
CA TRP A 55 13.39 -3.44 0.95
C TRP A 55 14.21 -4.72 0.82
N GLN A 56 14.26 -5.33 -0.35
CA GLN A 56 15.13 -6.48 -0.60
C GLN A 56 16.61 -6.08 -0.63
N GLU A 57 16.93 -4.93 -1.22
CA GLU A 57 18.29 -4.35 -1.19
C GLU A 57 18.70 -3.97 0.24
N GLU A 58 17.82 -3.31 0.99
CA GLU A 58 18.02 -2.97 2.41
C GLU A 58 18.28 -4.23 3.26
N ARG A 59 17.49 -5.29 3.07
CA ARG A 59 17.68 -6.57 3.77
C ARG A 59 18.96 -7.29 3.37
N LYS A 60 19.48 -7.05 2.16
CA LYS A 60 20.79 -7.57 1.74
C LYS A 60 21.90 -6.78 2.42
N PHE A 61 21.81 -5.45 2.42
CA PHE A 61 22.74 -4.55 3.09
C PHE A 61 22.82 -4.81 4.61
N ILE A 62 21.69 -4.96 5.30
CA ILE A 62 21.65 -5.31 6.73
C ILE A 62 22.30 -6.68 7.00
N ARG A 63 22.08 -7.67 6.11
CA ARG A 63 22.74 -8.98 6.24
C ARG A 63 24.25 -8.88 6.07
N GLU A 64 24.71 -8.13 5.09
CA GLU A 64 26.14 -7.85 4.88
C GLU A 64 26.74 -7.13 6.10
N LEU A 65 26.03 -6.18 6.72
CA LEU A 65 26.46 -5.52 7.96
C LEU A 65 26.53 -6.48 9.17
N ILE A 66 25.57 -7.40 9.30
CA ILE A 66 25.59 -8.41 10.36
C ILE A 66 26.76 -9.39 10.18
N GLU A 67 27.01 -9.83 8.94
CA GLU A 67 28.12 -10.73 8.60
C GLU A 67 29.49 -10.07 8.84
N ASN A 68 29.62 -8.77 8.55
CA ASN A 68 30.85 -8.02 8.82
C ASN A 68 31.14 -7.82 10.32
N GLY A 69 30.15 -8.12 11.19
CA GLY A 69 30.31 -8.10 12.64
C GLY A 69 30.44 -6.68 13.23
N PRO A 70 30.52 -6.58 14.57
CA PRO A 70 30.61 -5.29 15.24
C PRO A 70 31.94 -4.59 14.91
N ILE A 71 31.86 -3.35 14.43
CA ILE A 71 33.03 -2.49 14.24
C ILE A 71 33.70 -2.28 15.61
N LYS A 72 35.03 -2.37 15.66
CA LYS A 72 35.81 -2.09 16.87
C LYS A 72 35.72 -0.60 17.20
N GLY A 73 34.83 -0.27 18.12
CA GLY A 73 34.59 1.08 18.63
C GLY A 73 33.25 1.07 19.34
N GLY A 74 33.26 1.34 20.65
CA GLY A 74 32.02 1.46 21.41
C GLY A 74 31.13 2.58 20.86
N ARG A 75 29.84 2.53 21.20
CA ARG A 75 28.90 3.60 20.86
C ARG A 75 29.42 4.93 21.42
N VAL A 76 29.72 5.90 20.55
CA VAL A 76 30.28 7.20 20.96
C VAL A 76 29.19 8.22 21.35
N TRP A 77 27.96 7.99 20.91
CA TRP A 77 26.82 8.88 21.12
C TRP A 77 26.03 8.46 22.37
N LYS A 78 25.74 9.43 23.23
CA LYS A 78 24.92 9.26 24.43
C LYS A 78 23.46 9.55 24.08
N ARG A 79 22.54 8.95 24.83
CA ARG A 79 21.10 9.07 24.58
C ARG A 79 20.59 10.52 24.67
N ASP A 80 21.27 11.34 25.47
CA ASP A 80 20.96 12.76 25.65
C ASP A 80 21.28 13.60 24.41
N ASP A 81 22.22 13.17 23.55
CA ASP A 81 22.57 13.87 22.30
C ASP A 81 21.45 13.82 21.24
N ILE A 82 20.37 13.06 21.48
CA ILE A 82 19.25 12.83 20.55
C ILE A 82 18.11 13.86 20.75
N TYR A 83 18.01 14.47 21.94
CA TYR A 83 16.85 15.28 22.32
C TYR A 83 17.13 16.78 22.40
N ASP A 84 18.33 17.24 22.08
CA ASP A 84 18.62 18.67 21.91
C ASP A 84 18.15 19.16 20.53
N THR A 85 16.85 19.45 20.44
CA THR A 85 16.22 20.33 19.44
C THR A 85 15.17 21.20 20.09
#